data_AF-A0A934ANC8-F1
#
_entry.id   AF-A0A934ANC8-F1
#
_cell.length_a   1.000
_cell.length_b   1.000
_cell.length_c   1.000
_cell.angle_alpha   90.00
_cell.angle_beta   90.00
_cell.angle_gamma   90.00
#
_symmetry.space_group_name_H-M   'P 1'
#
loop_
_entity.id
_entity.type
_entity.pdbx_description
1 polymer ?
#
loop_
_entity_poly.entity_id
_entity_poly.type
_entity_poly.pdbx_seq_one_letter_code
_entity_poly.pdbx_strand_id
1 'polypeptide(L)'
;MSLPAILLALALGQSPLAGTCSAAESYGARGIFPVYEVSGQWVIYDKKNAGKPKAKLDSKLKTGGRWLVVGSAGAAVFTVQGSTAGSGAACKDAKPLKLRAAVLEGDRKQVGTPVIGIQVPPKFHLKGPVARPRLLRNQAGEETYRALLSPLKAALSAELASGELKAKPDEESGKGDPAVSAAVKIDFGAAVTVTGLADAYVLVEGSQVAGTYRRCLRLADLAKARQVPGGRMSSDAEGGQAKARQVPGADKGALVGTCAVMRHELLAETARLDFLSYELSGRGKPLILAYTPSEPLWGHERWGFALTRSGPRLFLSDAMDIRCRESF
;
A
#
# COMPACT_ATOMS: atom_id res chain seq x y z
N MET A 1 -58.09 6.12 40.61
CA MET A 1 -57.40 4.83 40.39
C MET A 1 -56.85 4.82 38.97
N SER A 2 -55.67 4.24 38.79
CA SER A 2 -54.65 4.48 37.76
C SER A 2 -55.03 4.50 36.27
N LEU A 3 -54.38 5.40 35.55
CA LEU A 3 -54.03 5.31 34.12
C LEU A 3 -52.80 4.41 33.91
N PRO A 4 -52.62 3.83 32.71
CA PRO A 4 -51.27 3.67 32.16
C PRO A 4 -51.12 4.44 30.84
N ALA A 5 -50.21 5.41 30.87
CA ALA A 5 -49.64 6.04 29.70
C ALA A 5 -48.56 5.11 29.11
N ILE A 6 -48.72 4.71 27.85
CA ILE A 6 -47.72 3.95 27.11
C ILE A 6 -46.74 4.97 26.52
N LEU A 7 -45.59 5.11 27.19
CA LEU A 7 -44.45 5.91 26.77
C LEU A 7 -43.63 5.09 25.76
N LEU A 8 -43.81 5.36 24.47
CA LEU A 8 -43.01 4.81 23.38
C LEU A 8 -41.67 5.58 23.35
N ALA A 9 -40.68 5.11 24.10
CA ALA A 9 -39.32 5.63 24.05
C ALA A 9 -38.65 5.20 22.74
N LEU A 10 -38.63 6.12 21.76
CA LEU A 10 -37.73 6.07 20.61
C LEU A 10 -36.28 6.14 21.11
N ALA A 11 -35.69 4.97 21.33
CA ALA A 11 -34.25 4.82 21.47
C ALA A 11 -33.61 5.07 20.10
N LEU A 12 -33.36 6.35 19.79
CA LEU A 12 -32.35 6.75 18.83
C LEU A 12 -31.00 6.28 19.37
N GLY A 13 -30.67 5.02 19.05
CA GLY A 13 -29.35 4.46 19.23
C GLY A 13 -28.36 5.26 18.40
N GLN A 14 -27.78 6.28 19.03
CA GLN A 14 -26.57 6.94 18.57
C GLN A 14 -25.47 5.87 18.54
N SER A 15 -25.35 5.20 17.40
CA SER A 15 -24.16 4.42 17.10
C SER A 15 -23.01 5.41 17.06
N PRO A 16 -22.00 5.30 17.94
CA PRO A 16 -20.81 6.11 17.77
C PRO A 16 -20.21 5.73 16.43
N LEU A 17 -20.27 6.66 15.47
CA LEU A 17 -19.50 6.65 14.23
C LEU A 17 -18.01 6.80 14.57
N ALA A 18 -17.45 5.81 15.27
CA ALA A 18 -16.03 5.68 15.54
C ALA A 18 -15.38 4.94 14.36
N GLY A 19 -15.47 5.56 13.19
CA GLY A 19 -14.62 5.23 12.04
C GLY A 19 -13.36 6.09 12.04
N THR A 20 -12.71 6.29 13.20
CA THR A 20 -11.43 6.98 13.25
C THR A 20 -10.37 6.08 12.61
N CYS A 21 -10.06 6.39 11.35
CA CYS A 21 -8.94 5.84 10.59
C CYS A 21 -7.60 6.14 11.28
N SER A 22 -7.27 5.41 12.34
CA SER A 22 -6.01 5.58 13.09
C SER A 22 -4.76 5.04 12.37
N ALA A 23 -4.89 4.54 11.14
CA ALA A 23 -3.78 3.99 10.36
C ALA A 23 -3.00 5.03 9.54
N ALA A 24 -3.49 6.27 9.41
CA ALA A 24 -2.90 7.31 8.55
C ALA A 24 -2.11 8.40 9.31
N GLU A 25 -2.14 8.43 10.64
CA GLU A 25 -1.63 9.59 11.40
C GLU A 25 -0.22 9.45 11.99
N SER A 26 0.46 8.31 11.80
CA SER A 26 1.80 8.13 12.37
C SER A 26 2.88 7.92 11.31
N TYR A 27 3.46 9.03 10.86
CA TYR A 27 4.82 9.00 10.30
C TYR A 27 5.74 8.33 11.32
N GLY A 28 6.64 7.47 10.85
CA GLY A 28 7.62 6.84 11.74
C GLY A 28 7.08 5.69 12.59
N ALA A 29 5.89 5.15 12.26
CA ALA A 29 5.37 3.95 12.90
C ALA A 29 6.44 2.84 12.82
N ARG A 30 7.01 2.51 13.99
CA ARG A 30 8.02 1.44 14.17
C ARG A 30 9.42 1.70 13.62
N GLY A 31 9.82 2.97 13.45
CA GLY A 31 11.22 3.27 13.08
C GLY A 31 11.49 3.23 11.58
N ILE A 32 10.46 3.21 10.74
CA ILE A 32 10.59 3.31 9.27
C ILE A 32 10.06 4.67 8.83
N PHE A 33 10.84 5.39 8.04
CA PHE A 33 10.55 6.76 7.63
C PHE A 33 10.83 6.93 6.13
N PRO A 34 10.11 7.82 5.43
CA PRO A 34 10.52 8.24 4.10
C PRO A 34 11.84 9.03 4.18
N VAL A 35 12.69 8.88 3.16
CA VAL A 35 13.93 9.66 3.02
C VAL A 35 13.84 10.47 1.73
N TYR A 36 14.07 11.76 1.83
CA TYR A 36 14.00 12.70 0.72
C TYR A 36 15.39 13.24 0.40
N GLU A 37 15.56 13.68 -0.85
CA GLU A 37 16.69 14.50 -1.23
C GLU A 37 16.24 15.96 -1.31
N VAL A 38 16.89 16.84 -0.58
CA VAL A 38 16.60 18.28 -0.52
C VAL A 38 17.92 19.02 -0.66
N SER A 39 18.08 19.77 -1.75
CA SER A 39 19.31 20.57 -2.01
C SER A 39 20.61 19.75 -1.87
N GLY A 40 20.60 18.51 -2.35
CA GLY A 40 21.74 17.59 -2.24
C GLY A 40 22.00 17.08 -0.83
N GLN A 41 21.01 17.12 0.07
CA GLN A 41 21.07 16.50 1.40
C GLN A 41 19.98 15.45 1.53
N TRP A 42 20.26 14.36 2.25
CA TRP A 42 19.25 13.34 2.53
C TRP A 42 18.61 13.61 3.87
N VAL A 43 17.28 13.71 3.89
CA VAL A 43 16.54 14.19 5.05
C VAL A 43 15.43 13.23 5.42
N ILE A 44 15.27 12.97 6.73
CA ILE A 44 14.08 12.34 7.31
C ILE A 44 13.29 13.41 8.06
N TYR A 45 11.97 13.46 7.84
CA TYR A 45 11.06 14.28 8.62
C TYR A 45 10.30 13.42 9.64
N ASP A 46 10.31 13.85 10.90
CA ASP A 46 9.49 13.30 11.98
C ASP A 46 8.36 14.28 12.32
N LYS A 47 7.11 13.81 12.20
CA LYS A 47 5.93 14.60 12.55
C LYS A 47 5.76 14.60 14.05
N LYS A 48 5.79 15.79 14.66
CA LYS A 48 5.45 15.90 16.07
C LYS A 48 3.93 15.66 16.22
N ASN A 49 3.55 14.54 16.83
CA ASN A 49 2.15 14.29 17.17
C ASN A 49 1.66 15.39 18.12
N ALA A 50 0.84 16.29 17.60
CA ALA A 50 0.17 17.31 18.39
C ALA A 50 -0.77 16.60 19.38
N GLY A 51 -0.55 16.78 20.67
CA GLY A 51 -1.45 16.27 21.72
C GLY A 51 -0.91 15.11 22.57
N LYS A 52 0.20 14.46 22.20
CA LYS A 52 0.89 13.59 23.17
C LYS A 52 1.78 14.45 24.07
N PRO A 53 1.70 14.31 25.42
CA PRO A 53 2.62 14.96 26.33
C PRO A 53 4.06 14.69 25.89
N LYS A 54 5.01 15.52 26.31
CA LYS A 54 6.46 15.33 26.10
C LYS A 54 6.99 14.02 26.73
N ALA A 55 6.29 12.89 26.65
CA ALA A 55 6.87 11.57 26.72
C ALA A 55 8.13 11.66 25.89
N LYS A 56 9.26 11.54 26.58
CA LYS A 56 10.61 11.80 26.07
C LYS A 56 10.58 11.38 24.62
N LEU A 57 10.60 12.38 23.74
CA LEU A 57 10.75 12.15 22.32
C LEU A 57 12.16 11.59 22.27
N ASP A 58 12.30 10.29 22.52
CA ASP A 58 13.52 9.49 22.45
C ASP A 58 13.82 9.37 20.96
N SER A 59 14.04 10.53 20.36
CA SER A 59 15.23 10.84 19.62
C SER A 59 15.65 9.79 18.62
N LYS A 60 14.69 9.27 17.88
CA LYS A 60 15.01 8.45 16.72
C LYS A 60 15.90 9.24 15.76
N LEU A 61 15.71 10.56 15.74
CA LEU A 61 16.47 11.56 15.00
C LEU A 61 17.54 12.31 15.82
N LYS A 62 18.14 11.71 16.87
CA LYS A 62 19.30 12.32 17.58
C LYS A 62 20.53 12.29 16.66
N THR A 63 21.39 13.30 16.75
CA THR A 63 22.74 13.27 16.18
C THR A 63 23.46 11.98 16.59
N GLY A 64 24.13 11.33 15.64
CA GLY A 64 24.78 10.03 15.80
C GLY A 64 23.83 8.83 15.69
N GLY A 65 22.52 9.04 15.59
CA GLY A 65 21.54 7.97 15.34
C GLY A 65 21.82 7.26 14.01
N ARG A 66 21.79 5.92 13.99
CA ARG A 66 22.09 5.12 12.80
C ARG A 66 20.82 4.68 12.07
N TRP A 67 20.88 4.75 10.75
CA TRP A 67 19.77 4.49 9.85
C TRP A 67 20.21 3.62 8.68
N LEU A 68 19.50 2.53 8.42
CA LEU A 68 19.62 1.80 7.17
C LEU A 68 18.76 2.51 6.13
N VAL A 69 19.40 3.21 5.18
CA VAL A 69 18.69 3.83 4.06
C VAL A 69 18.62 2.83 2.92
N VAL A 70 17.41 2.62 2.41
CA VAL A 70 17.11 1.76 1.26
C VAL A 70 16.67 2.65 0.10
N GLY A 71 17.27 2.42 -1.07
CA GLY A 71 17.03 3.19 -2.27
C GLY A 71 16.87 2.32 -3.52
N SER A 72 16.91 2.96 -4.68
CA SER A 72 16.69 2.31 -5.97
C SER A 72 17.80 1.33 -6.39
N ALA A 73 19.04 1.54 -5.92
CA ALA A 73 20.19 0.71 -6.29
C ALA A 73 20.65 -0.23 -5.16
N GLY A 74 20.41 0.14 -3.91
CA GLY A 74 20.96 -0.60 -2.78
C GLY A 74 20.50 -0.09 -1.43
N ALA A 75 21.25 -0.48 -0.41
CA ALA A 75 21.05 -0.01 0.96
C ALA A 75 22.40 0.22 1.64
N ALA A 76 22.49 1.27 2.45
CA ALA A 76 23.69 1.57 3.23
C ALA A 76 23.31 2.19 4.58
N VAL A 77 24.25 2.15 5.53
CA VAL A 77 24.03 2.74 6.85
C VAL A 77 24.47 4.20 6.85
N PHE A 78 23.57 5.06 7.27
CA PHE A 78 23.75 6.49 7.45
C PHE A 78 23.73 6.85 8.92
N THR A 79 24.32 7.99 9.24
CA THR A 79 24.25 8.61 10.57
C THR A 79 23.52 9.94 10.47
N VAL A 80 22.75 10.28 11.51
CA VAL A 80 22.18 11.61 11.64
C VAL A 80 23.31 12.59 11.98
N GLN A 81 23.63 13.50 11.06
CA GLN A 81 24.64 14.53 11.27
C GLN A 81 24.10 15.63 12.21
N GLY A 82 22.86 16.06 11.96
CA GLY A 82 22.19 17.10 12.72
C GLY A 82 20.68 16.95 12.62
N SER A 83 19.98 17.52 13.60
CA SER A 83 18.53 17.64 13.55
C SER A 83 18.10 19.06 13.81
N THR A 84 17.25 19.60 12.94
CA THR A 84 16.69 20.95 13.08
C THR A 84 15.19 20.83 13.35
N ALA A 85 14.68 21.70 14.22
CA ALA A 85 13.24 21.92 14.30
C ALA A 85 12.86 22.83 13.13
N GLY A 86 11.90 22.40 12.34
CA GLY A 86 11.33 23.18 11.25
C GLY A 86 9.81 23.21 11.35
N SER A 87 9.21 23.98 10.47
CA SER A 87 7.79 23.88 10.18
C SER A 87 7.68 23.34 8.76
N GLY A 88 6.94 22.24 8.59
CA GLY A 88 6.36 21.88 7.30
C GLY A 88 5.47 23.00 6.80
N ALA A 89 5.32 23.15 5.49
CA ALA A 89 4.48 24.24 5.02
C ALA A 89 3.03 24.06 5.50
N ALA A 90 2.36 25.19 5.64
CA ALA A 90 0.93 25.23 5.85
C ALA A 90 0.23 24.79 4.57
N CYS A 91 -0.53 23.71 4.62
CA CYS A 91 -1.52 23.45 3.59
C CYS A 91 -2.63 24.53 3.72
N LYS A 92 -3.36 24.83 2.63
CA LYS A 92 -4.45 25.84 2.65
C LYS A 92 -5.41 25.56 3.82
N ASP A 93 -5.62 26.57 4.68
CA ASP A 93 -6.44 26.52 5.89
C ASP A 93 -5.93 25.63 7.06
N ALA A 94 -4.73 25.05 6.93
CA ALA A 94 -4.08 24.27 7.97
C ALA A 94 -2.89 25.01 8.60
N LYS A 95 -2.68 24.84 9.92
CA LYS A 95 -1.48 25.36 10.57
C LYS A 95 -0.24 24.62 10.05
N PRO A 96 0.91 25.30 9.89
CA PRO A 96 2.17 24.65 9.59
C PRO A 96 2.42 23.47 10.53
N LEU A 97 2.71 22.30 9.96
CA LEU A 97 3.03 21.13 10.77
C LEU A 97 4.40 21.34 11.39
N LYS A 98 4.53 21.25 12.72
CA LYS A 98 5.86 21.27 13.34
C LYS A 98 6.57 19.96 13.05
N LEU A 99 7.66 20.03 12.29
CA LEU A 99 8.46 18.89 11.86
C LEU A 99 9.84 18.94 12.48
N ARG A 100 10.45 17.78 12.73
CA ARG A 100 11.89 17.70 12.93
C ARG A 100 12.51 17.11 11.68
N ALA A 101 13.44 17.83 11.09
CA ALA A 101 14.26 17.33 9.99
C ALA A 101 15.56 16.75 10.57
N ALA A 102 16.00 15.61 10.06
CA ALA A 102 17.31 15.04 10.35
C ALA A 102 18.08 14.85 9.07
N VAL A 103 19.26 15.46 9.01
CA VAL A 103 20.18 15.32 7.88
C VAL A 103 20.97 14.03 8.06
N LEU A 104 20.95 13.20 7.02
CA LEU A 104 21.64 11.92 6.95
C LEU A 104 22.97 12.06 6.19
N GLU A 105 24.00 11.48 6.76
CA GLU A 105 25.35 11.40 6.19
C GLU A 105 25.75 9.92 6.01
N GLY A 106 26.28 9.58 4.84
CA GLY A 106 26.62 8.21 4.45
C GLY A 106 26.88 8.05 2.96
N ASP A 107 27.22 6.84 2.52
CA ASP A 107 27.52 6.55 1.11
C ASP A 107 26.26 6.45 0.25
N ARG A 108 25.99 7.53 -0.50
CA ARG A 108 24.82 7.65 -1.37
C ARG A 108 24.95 6.86 -2.66
N LYS A 109 26.18 6.62 -3.15
CA LYS A 109 26.42 5.93 -4.43
C LYS A 109 25.91 4.49 -4.38
N GLN A 110 26.03 3.84 -3.22
CA GLN A 110 25.55 2.48 -2.99
C GLN A 110 24.02 2.37 -2.93
N VAL A 111 23.32 3.47 -2.68
CA VAL A 111 21.88 3.46 -2.41
C VAL A 111 21.07 3.93 -3.62
N GLY A 112 21.58 4.86 -4.42
CA GLY A 112 20.82 5.48 -5.51
C GLY A 112 19.77 6.45 -4.98
N THR A 113 18.59 6.50 -5.59
CA THR A 113 17.49 7.36 -5.13
C THR A 113 16.96 6.87 -3.79
N PRO A 114 16.97 7.68 -2.71
CA PRO A 114 16.55 7.22 -1.40
C PRO A 114 15.02 7.08 -1.33
N VAL A 115 14.56 5.99 -0.74
CA VAL A 115 13.12 5.69 -0.60
C VAL A 115 12.73 5.70 0.87
N ILE A 116 13.34 4.82 1.68
CA ILE A 116 13.06 4.75 3.12
C ILE A 116 14.33 4.70 3.97
N GLY A 117 14.20 5.11 5.22
CA GLY A 117 15.17 4.95 6.28
C GLY A 117 14.57 4.08 7.37
N ILE A 118 15.32 3.08 7.81
CA ILE A 118 14.97 2.19 8.92
C ILE A 118 15.94 2.46 10.06
N GLN A 119 15.42 2.83 11.23
CA GLN A 119 16.25 3.05 12.40
C GLN A 119 16.89 1.71 12.82
N VAL A 120 18.20 1.71 13.02
CA VAL A 120 18.95 0.51 13.38
C VAL A 120 19.75 0.72 14.67
N PRO A 121 20.02 -0.35 15.44
CA PRO A 121 20.82 -0.23 16.66
C PRO A 121 22.27 0.19 16.36
N PRO A 122 23.00 0.77 17.34
CA PRO A 122 24.37 1.23 17.15
C PRO A 122 25.35 0.17 16.64
N LYS A 123 25.11 -1.11 16.96
CA LYS A 123 25.93 -2.25 16.54
C LYS A 123 25.40 -2.94 15.27
N PHE A 124 24.48 -2.29 14.54
CA PHE A 124 23.97 -2.86 13.29
C PHE A 124 25.05 -2.87 12.21
N HIS A 125 25.14 -3.99 11.51
CA HIS A 125 25.95 -4.16 10.32
C HIS A 125 25.09 -4.82 9.25
N LEU A 126 25.15 -4.29 8.04
CA LEU A 126 24.45 -4.87 6.91
C LEU A 126 25.12 -6.19 6.54
N LYS A 127 24.40 -7.30 6.70
CA LYS A 127 24.93 -8.64 6.39
C LYS A 127 24.95 -8.87 4.87
N GLY A 128 26.03 -8.46 4.22
CA GLY A 128 26.38 -8.85 2.84
C GLY A 128 25.36 -8.47 1.74
N PRO A 129 25.47 -9.06 0.53
CA PRO A 129 24.68 -8.70 -0.66
C PRO A 129 23.19 -9.13 -0.60
N VAL A 130 22.72 -9.67 0.53
CA VAL A 130 21.38 -10.27 0.67
C VAL A 130 20.27 -9.21 0.73
N ALA A 131 20.61 -7.98 1.12
CA ALA A 131 19.67 -6.87 1.20
C ALA A 131 19.75 -5.98 -0.05
N ARG A 132 19.66 -6.57 -1.24
CA ARG A 132 19.61 -5.79 -2.49
C ARG A 132 18.15 -5.54 -2.88
N PRO A 133 17.74 -4.27 -2.99
CA PRO A 133 16.45 -3.94 -3.58
C PRO A 133 16.43 -4.44 -5.03
N ARG A 134 15.30 -5.01 -5.43
CA ARG A 134 15.05 -5.49 -6.79
C ARG A 134 13.99 -4.61 -7.41
N LEU A 135 14.35 -3.87 -8.46
CA LEU A 135 13.38 -3.14 -9.26
C LEU A 135 12.40 -4.14 -9.90
N LEU A 136 11.11 -3.92 -9.67
CA LEU A 136 10.03 -4.72 -10.22
C LEU A 136 9.59 -4.08 -11.54
N ARG A 137 9.67 -4.87 -12.61
CA ARG A 137 9.19 -4.45 -13.92
C ARG A 137 7.70 -4.72 -14.01
N ASN A 138 6.96 -3.81 -14.64
CA ASN A 138 5.56 -4.02 -14.91
C ASN A 138 5.39 -5.15 -15.92
N GLN A 139 4.68 -6.19 -15.51
CA GLN A 139 4.30 -7.39 -16.26
C GLN A 139 2.78 -7.49 -16.41
N ALA A 140 2.02 -6.43 -16.07
CA ALA A 140 0.60 -6.39 -16.35
C ALA A 140 0.38 -6.44 -17.88
N GLY A 141 -0.14 -7.59 -18.34
CA GLY A 141 -0.45 -7.84 -19.74
C GLY A 141 -1.71 -8.71 -19.86
N GLU A 142 -2.07 -9.05 -21.08
CA GLU A 142 -3.35 -9.72 -21.38
C GLU A 142 -3.56 -11.02 -20.57
N GLU A 143 -2.52 -11.83 -20.41
CA GLU A 143 -2.59 -13.07 -19.62
C GLU A 143 -2.95 -12.81 -18.14
N THR A 144 -2.33 -11.79 -17.54
CA THR A 144 -2.63 -11.34 -16.17
C THR A 144 -4.08 -10.87 -16.06
N TYR A 145 -4.57 -10.11 -17.05
CA TYR A 145 -5.98 -9.71 -17.10
C TYR A 145 -6.91 -10.90 -17.22
N ARG A 146 -6.65 -11.83 -18.15
CA ARG A 146 -7.46 -13.06 -18.29
C ARG A 146 -7.48 -13.88 -17.01
N ALA A 147 -6.36 -13.95 -16.29
CA ALA A 147 -6.26 -14.73 -15.06
C ALA A 147 -6.95 -14.09 -13.84
N LEU A 148 -6.90 -12.76 -13.74
CA LEU A 148 -7.28 -12.05 -12.51
C LEU A 148 -8.54 -11.20 -12.62
N LEU A 149 -9.05 -10.88 -13.81
CA LEU A 149 -10.19 -9.96 -13.95
C LEU A 149 -11.45 -10.45 -13.22
N SER A 150 -11.80 -11.73 -13.34
CA SER A 150 -12.96 -12.30 -12.63
C SER A 150 -12.75 -12.26 -11.10
N PRO A 151 -11.63 -12.76 -10.53
CA PRO A 151 -11.33 -12.61 -9.10
C PRO A 151 -11.35 -11.16 -8.59
N LEU A 152 -10.84 -10.19 -9.37
CA LEU A 152 -10.84 -8.78 -8.98
C LEU A 152 -12.25 -8.19 -8.96
N LYS A 153 -13.08 -8.50 -9.96
CA LYS A 153 -14.50 -8.10 -9.97
C LYS A 153 -15.25 -8.70 -8.79
N ALA A 154 -15.05 -9.99 -8.50
CA ALA A 154 -15.67 -10.66 -7.36
C ALA A 154 -15.26 -10.01 -6.03
N ALA A 155 -13.96 -9.69 -5.85
CA ALA A 155 -13.48 -8.98 -4.67
C ALA A 155 -14.08 -7.58 -4.55
N LEU A 156 -14.18 -6.84 -5.66
CA LEU A 156 -14.78 -5.51 -5.67
C LEU A 156 -16.26 -5.56 -5.28
N SER A 157 -17.03 -6.51 -5.80
CA SER A 157 -18.43 -6.72 -5.41
C SER A 157 -18.57 -7.04 -3.92
N ALA A 158 -17.69 -7.90 -3.38
CA ALA A 158 -17.69 -8.21 -1.95
C ALA A 158 -17.34 -7.00 -1.06
N GLU A 159 -16.41 -6.15 -1.52
CA GLU A 159 -16.01 -4.92 -0.82
C GLU A 159 -17.11 -3.84 -0.87
N LEU A 160 -17.89 -3.78 -1.95
CA LEU A 160 -19.10 -2.94 -2.02
C LEU A 160 -20.18 -3.44 -1.06
N ALA A 161 -20.46 -4.75 -1.08
CA ALA A 161 -21.48 -5.37 -0.24
C ALA A 161 -21.18 -5.23 1.27
N SER A 162 -19.91 -5.29 1.65
CA SER A 162 -19.46 -5.09 3.04
C SER A 162 -19.35 -3.62 3.45
N GLY A 163 -19.46 -2.67 2.51
CA GLY A 163 -19.28 -1.24 2.76
C GLY A 163 -17.84 -0.80 2.96
N GLU A 164 -16.85 -1.67 2.69
CA GLU A 164 -15.44 -1.31 2.66
C GLU A 164 -15.13 -0.30 1.55
N LEU A 165 -15.79 -0.44 0.40
CA LEU A 165 -15.85 0.58 -0.64
C LEU A 165 -17.21 1.28 -0.58
N LYS A 166 -17.21 2.55 -0.20
CA LYS A 166 -18.41 3.39 -0.24
C LYS A 166 -18.54 4.00 -1.64
N ALA A 167 -19.47 3.49 -2.43
CA ALA A 167 -19.88 4.16 -3.66
C ALA A 167 -20.59 5.47 -3.29
N LYS A 168 -20.15 6.57 -3.89
CA LYS A 168 -20.97 7.79 -3.92
C LYS A 168 -22.19 7.48 -4.78
N PRO A 169 -23.41 7.81 -4.35
CA PRO A 169 -24.55 7.80 -5.25
C PRO A 169 -24.22 8.79 -6.37
N ASP A 170 -24.21 8.35 -7.63
CA ASP A 170 -24.21 9.31 -8.73
C ASP A 170 -25.55 10.05 -8.66
N GLU A 171 -25.50 11.38 -8.71
CA GLU A 171 -26.72 12.22 -8.66
C GLU A 171 -27.65 11.93 -9.87
N GLU A 172 -27.12 11.37 -10.96
CA GLU A 172 -27.86 11.08 -12.19
C GLU A 172 -28.30 9.62 -12.36
N SER A 173 -27.70 8.65 -11.66
CA SER A 173 -28.04 7.23 -11.87
C SER A 173 -29.24 6.82 -11.01
N GLY A 174 -30.45 7.10 -11.51
CA GLY A 174 -31.68 6.63 -10.88
C GLY A 174 -31.68 5.11 -10.68
N LYS A 175 -31.91 4.65 -9.43
CA LYS A 175 -32.30 3.27 -9.00
C LYS A 175 -31.63 2.06 -9.67
N GLY A 176 -30.46 2.20 -10.30
CA GLY A 176 -29.70 1.09 -10.87
C GLY A 176 -28.88 0.35 -9.80
N ASP A 177 -28.66 -0.96 -9.98
CA ASP A 177 -27.75 -1.74 -9.15
C ASP A 177 -26.30 -1.24 -9.37
N PRO A 178 -25.63 -0.68 -8.34
CA PRO A 178 -24.27 -0.16 -8.46
C PRO A 178 -23.23 -1.20 -8.86
N ALA A 179 -23.54 -2.51 -8.76
CA ALA A 179 -22.66 -3.57 -9.22
C ALA A 179 -22.49 -3.61 -10.76
N VAL A 180 -23.44 -3.05 -11.52
CA VAL A 180 -23.47 -3.15 -12.99
C VAL A 180 -22.47 -2.21 -13.67
N SER A 181 -22.00 -1.15 -13.00
CA SER A 181 -21.10 -0.13 -13.58
C SER A 181 -19.64 -0.21 -13.10
N ALA A 182 -19.26 -1.28 -12.39
CA ALA A 182 -17.91 -1.40 -11.83
C ALA A 182 -16.84 -1.64 -12.92
N ALA A 183 -15.94 -0.68 -13.11
CA ALA A 183 -14.77 -0.80 -13.97
C ALA A 183 -13.53 -1.18 -13.15
N VAL A 184 -12.76 -2.17 -13.61
CA VAL A 184 -11.51 -2.63 -12.98
C VAL A 184 -10.39 -2.64 -14.01
N LYS A 185 -9.24 -2.12 -13.63
CA LYS A 185 -8.02 -2.08 -14.44
C LYS A 185 -6.82 -2.51 -13.60
N ILE A 186 -5.88 -3.24 -14.19
CA ILE A 186 -4.58 -3.56 -13.59
C ILE A 186 -3.55 -2.58 -14.15
N ASP A 187 -3.12 -1.61 -13.34
CA ASP A 187 -2.16 -0.59 -13.74
C ASP A 187 -0.70 -1.10 -13.67
N PHE A 188 -0.43 -1.94 -12.67
CA PHE A 188 0.88 -2.55 -12.46
C PHE A 188 0.72 -3.99 -12.00
N GLY A 189 1.64 -4.86 -12.41
CA GLY A 189 1.74 -6.21 -11.89
C GLY A 189 3.17 -6.72 -11.97
N ALA A 190 3.61 -7.51 -11.00
CA ALA A 190 4.94 -8.12 -11.03
C ALA A 190 5.00 -9.40 -10.20
N ALA A 191 5.75 -10.38 -10.68
CA ALA A 191 6.09 -11.56 -9.90
C ALA A 191 6.99 -11.21 -8.70
N VAL A 192 6.67 -11.75 -7.54
CA VAL A 192 7.42 -11.57 -6.28
C VAL A 192 7.61 -12.91 -5.58
N THR A 193 8.53 -12.98 -4.62
CA THR A 193 8.72 -14.19 -3.81
C THR A 193 8.14 -13.95 -2.44
N VAL A 194 7.08 -14.69 -2.10
CA VAL A 194 6.45 -14.65 -0.77
C VAL A 194 6.38 -16.07 -0.24
N THR A 195 6.97 -16.30 0.94
CA THR A 195 7.01 -17.63 1.56
C THR A 195 5.61 -18.17 1.77
N GLY A 196 5.38 -19.39 1.27
CA GLY A 196 4.11 -20.08 1.35
C GLY A 196 3.15 -19.82 0.19
N LEU A 197 3.55 -19.03 -0.80
CA LEU A 197 2.85 -18.87 -2.07
C LEU A 197 3.73 -19.41 -3.20
N ALA A 198 3.15 -20.22 -4.09
CA ALA A 198 3.90 -20.89 -5.14
C ALA A 198 4.17 -19.98 -6.34
N ASP A 199 3.23 -19.11 -6.70
CA ASP A 199 3.40 -18.14 -7.79
C ASP A 199 2.81 -16.79 -7.35
N ALA A 200 3.55 -16.12 -6.45
CA ALA A 200 3.11 -14.87 -5.86
C ALA A 200 3.24 -13.70 -6.85
N TYR A 201 2.14 -12.98 -7.03
CA TYR A 201 2.06 -11.87 -7.98
C TYR A 201 1.46 -10.64 -7.29
N VAL A 202 2.23 -9.57 -7.18
CA VAL A 202 1.74 -8.29 -6.65
C VAL A 202 1.15 -7.48 -7.79
N LEU A 203 0.05 -6.78 -7.55
CA LEU A 203 -0.54 -5.90 -8.54
C LEU A 203 -1.13 -4.64 -7.92
N VAL A 204 -1.20 -3.59 -8.73
CA VAL A 204 -1.93 -2.37 -8.43
C VAL A 204 -3.17 -2.36 -9.32
N GLU A 205 -4.34 -2.50 -8.71
CA GLU A 205 -5.61 -2.32 -9.39
C GLU A 205 -6.12 -0.89 -9.20
N GLY A 206 -6.74 -0.36 -10.25
CA GLY A 206 -7.64 0.79 -10.20
C GLY A 206 -9.07 0.30 -10.40
N SER A 207 -9.96 0.67 -9.48
CA SER A 207 -11.37 0.29 -9.51
C SER A 207 -12.23 1.55 -9.45
N GLN A 208 -13.25 1.63 -10.31
CA GLN A 208 -14.20 2.75 -10.38
C GLN A 208 -15.64 2.23 -10.25
N VAL A 209 -16.40 2.79 -9.31
CA VAL A 209 -17.80 2.45 -9.05
C VAL A 209 -18.55 3.75 -8.72
N ALA A 210 -19.56 4.13 -9.52
CA ALA A 210 -20.42 5.30 -9.31
C ALA A 210 -19.64 6.56 -8.85
N GLY A 211 -18.78 7.08 -9.73
CA GLY A 211 -17.92 8.24 -9.46
C GLY A 211 -16.81 8.04 -8.42
N THR A 212 -16.75 6.88 -7.76
CA THR A 212 -15.75 6.57 -6.72
C THR A 212 -14.60 5.79 -7.33
N TYR A 213 -13.41 6.38 -7.34
CA TYR A 213 -12.18 5.70 -7.72
C TYR A 213 -11.40 5.25 -6.48
N ARG A 214 -10.85 4.05 -6.54
CA ARG A 214 -9.93 3.52 -5.53
C ARG A 214 -8.79 2.79 -6.20
N ARG A 215 -7.59 2.96 -5.65
CA ARG A 215 -6.41 2.20 -6.03
C ARG A 215 -5.99 1.28 -4.90
N CYS A 216 -5.69 0.04 -5.23
CA CYS A 216 -5.37 -1.00 -4.27
C CYS A 216 -4.11 -1.73 -4.69
N LEU A 217 -3.18 -1.91 -3.76
CA LEU A 217 -2.17 -2.95 -3.91
C LEU A 217 -2.76 -4.27 -3.43
N ARG A 218 -2.73 -5.29 -4.29
CA ARG A 218 -3.18 -6.66 -3.98
C ARG A 218 -2.05 -7.66 -4.20
N LEU A 219 -2.20 -8.82 -3.56
CA LEU A 219 -1.36 -9.99 -3.78
C LEU A 219 -2.24 -11.09 -4.35
N ALA A 220 -1.72 -11.84 -5.31
CA ALA A 220 -2.36 -13.02 -5.89
C ALA A 220 -1.42 -14.23 -5.84
N ASP A 221 -2.00 -15.43 -5.87
CA ASP A 221 -1.29 -16.68 -6.08
C ASP A 221 -1.78 -17.29 -7.41
N LEU A 222 -0.95 -17.18 -8.44
CA LEU A 222 -1.26 -17.65 -9.80
C LEU A 222 -1.09 -19.17 -9.95
N ALA A 223 -0.55 -19.88 -8.96
CA ALA A 223 -0.37 -21.33 -9.02
C ALA A 223 -1.64 -22.08 -8.62
N LYS A 224 -2.40 -21.54 -7.64
CA LYS A 224 -3.70 -22.11 -7.21
C LYS A 224 -4.73 -22.18 -8.35
N ALA A 225 -4.51 -21.40 -9.40
CA ALA A 225 -5.17 -21.47 -10.69
C ALA A 225 -5.09 -22.83 -11.40
N ARG A 226 -4.00 -23.56 -11.21
CA ARG A 226 -3.66 -24.75 -11.99
C ARG A 226 -4.19 -26.02 -11.36
N GLN A 227 -4.61 -25.96 -10.10
CA GLN A 227 -5.20 -27.07 -9.36
C GLN A 227 -6.72 -26.98 -9.41
N VAL A 228 -7.31 -27.04 -10.60
CA VAL A 228 -8.70 -27.48 -10.68
C VAL A 228 -8.67 -28.98 -10.38
N PRO A 229 -9.44 -29.47 -9.39
CA PRO A 229 -9.54 -30.90 -9.17
C PRO A 229 -10.11 -31.50 -10.45
N GLY A 230 -9.26 -32.19 -11.21
CA GLY A 230 -9.73 -33.18 -12.16
C GLY A 230 -10.50 -34.20 -11.34
N GLY A 231 -11.81 -33.98 -11.19
CA GLY A 231 -12.71 -35.00 -10.71
C GLY A 231 -12.37 -36.24 -11.51
N ARG A 232 -11.97 -37.31 -10.83
CA ARG A 232 -11.89 -38.63 -11.45
C ARG A 232 -13.26 -38.88 -12.05
N MET A 233 -13.42 -38.64 -13.35
CA MET A 233 -14.50 -39.24 -14.10
C MET A 233 -14.23 -40.73 -13.97
N SER A 234 -15.06 -41.40 -13.17
CA SER A 234 -15.03 -42.86 -13.09
C SER A 234 -15.24 -43.38 -14.50
N SER A 235 -14.30 -44.21 -14.93
CA SER A 235 -14.18 -44.78 -16.26
C SER A 235 -15.16 -45.94 -16.46
N ASP A 236 -16.45 -45.69 -16.27
CA ASP A 236 -17.52 -46.67 -16.52
C ASP A 236 -18.54 -46.06 -17.49
N ALA A 237 -18.11 -45.79 -18.73
CA ALA A 237 -19.02 -45.55 -19.86
C ALA A 237 -18.26 -45.80 -21.17
N GLU A 238 -18.44 -47.01 -21.72
CA GLU A 238 -18.03 -47.37 -23.07
C GLU A 238 -18.83 -46.57 -24.12
N GLY A 239 -18.14 -46.17 -25.19
CA GLY A 239 -18.77 -46.02 -26.51
C GLY A 239 -19.44 -44.70 -26.82
N GLY A 240 -18.66 -43.63 -26.98
CA GLY A 240 -19.12 -42.44 -27.69
C GLY A 240 -17.99 -41.43 -27.89
N GLN A 241 -17.72 -41.04 -29.14
CA GLN A 241 -16.73 -40.01 -29.49
C GLN A 241 -17.08 -38.68 -28.80
N ALA A 242 -16.52 -38.47 -27.60
CA ALA A 242 -16.66 -37.24 -26.85
C ALA A 242 -15.72 -36.20 -27.44
N LYS A 243 -16.30 -35.31 -28.25
CA LYS A 243 -15.71 -34.02 -28.62
C LYS A 243 -15.25 -33.35 -27.32
N ALA A 244 -13.93 -33.19 -27.14
CA ALA A 244 -13.35 -32.54 -25.97
C ALA A 244 -13.94 -31.12 -25.89
N ARG A 245 -14.96 -30.96 -25.05
CA ARG A 245 -15.62 -29.69 -24.80
C ARG A 245 -14.64 -28.90 -23.94
N GLN A 246 -13.80 -28.08 -24.59
CA GLN A 246 -13.02 -27.05 -23.92
C GLN A 246 -14.00 -26.25 -23.05
N VAL A 247 -13.93 -26.41 -21.73
CA VAL A 247 -14.69 -25.59 -20.79
C VAL A 247 -14.02 -24.21 -20.83
N PRO A 248 -14.67 -23.18 -21.40
CA PRO A 248 -14.11 -21.83 -21.43
C PRO A 248 -14.26 -21.26 -20.02
N GLY A 249 -13.18 -20.75 -19.43
CA GLY A 249 -13.27 -19.89 -18.25
C GLY A 249 -13.09 -20.57 -16.89
N ALA A 250 -12.05 -21.40 -16.72
CA ALA A 250 -11.54 -21.62 -15.37
C ALA A 250 -10.84 -20.34 -14.90
N ASP A 251 -11.36 -19.73 -13.83
CA ASP A 251 -10.78 -18.58 -13.17
C ASP A 251 -9.41 -18.96 -12.57
N LYS A 252 -8.36 -18.39 -13.15
CA LYS A 252 -6.96 -18.86 -13.04
C LYS A 252 -6.13 -18.02 -12.08
N GLY A 253 -6.69 -17.54 -10.98
CA GLY A 253 -5.89 -16.87 -9.96
C GLY A 253 -6.70 -16.63 -8.70
N ALA A 254 -6.04 -16.77 -7.54
CA ALA A 254 -6.67 -16.47 -6.26
C ALA A 254 -6.05 -15.21 -5.67
N LEU A 255 -6.87 -14.23 -5.32
CA LEU A 255 -6.42 -13.09 -4.52
C LEU A 255 -6.10 -13.56 -3.10
N VAL A 256 -5.04 -12.98 -2.54
CA VAL A 256 -4.51 -13.30 -1.22
C VAL A 256 -4.67 -12.07 -0.33
N GLY A 257 -5.59 -12.16 0.63
CA GLY A 257 -5.90 -11.08 1.56
C GLY A 257 -6.79 -10.00 0.96
N THR A 258 -6.85 -8.86 1.65
CA THR A 258 -7.69 -7.71 1.28
C THR A 258 -6.89 -6.64 0.52
N CYS A 259 -7.60 -5.65 -0.02
CA CYS A 259 -6.99 -4.48 -0.63
C CYS A 259 -6.14 -3.69 0.39
N ALA A 260 -4.87 -3.46 0.08
CA ALA A 260 -4.08 -2.42 0.73
C ALA A 260 -4.28 -1.10 -0.02
N VAL A 261 -5.22 -0.29 0.48
CA VAL A 261 -5.63 0.97 -0.17
C VAL A 261 -4.45 1.94 -0.28
N MET A 262 -4.19 2.40 -1.51
CA MET A 262 -3.28 3.50 -1.80
C MET A 262 -4.11 4.79 -1.79
N ARG A 263 -4.16 5.46 -0.64
CA ARG A 263 -5.04 6.64 -0.45
C ARG A 263 -4.65 7.76 -1.40
N HIS A 264 -5.67 8.46 -1.87
CA HIS A 264 -5.55 9.35 -3.00
C HIS A 264 -5.84 10.80 -2.61
N GLU A 265 -4.87 11.69 -2.81
CA GLU A 265 -5.14 13.12 -3.02
C GLU A 265 -4.54 13.63 -4.34
N LEU A 266 -3.46 13.02 -4.84
CA LEU A 266 -2.72 13.49 -6.00
C LEU A 266 -2.41 12.29 -6.91
N LEU A 267 -3.05 12.24 -8.08
CA LEU A 267 -2.95 11.14 -9.06
C LEU A 267 -1.55 11.17 -9.69
N ALA A 268 -0.51 10.64 -9.03
CA ALA A 268 0.47 9.95 -9.85
C ALA A 268 -0.26 8.85 -10.60
N GLU A 269 -0.32 8.98 -11.93
CA GLU A 269 -0.49 7.83 -12.79
C GLU A 269 0.49 6.77 -12.27
N THR A 270 0.02 5.56 -11.96
CA THR A 270 0.88 4.45 -11.51
C THR A 270 2.10 4.27 -12.42
N ALA A 271 1.99 4.70 -13.68
CA ALA A 271 3.07 4.83 -14.66
C ALA A 271 4.29 5.66 -14.22
N ARG A 272 4.15 6.56 -13.23
CA ARG A 272 5.23 7.37 -12.67
C ARG A 272 5.87 6.77 -11.42
N LEU A 273 5.30 5.68 -10.90
CA LEU A 273 5.84 4.99 -9.72
C LEU A 273 6.80 3.90 -10.17
N ASP A 274 8.01 3.93 -9.62
CA ASP A 274 8.90 2.79 -9.60
C ASP A 274 8.53 1.88 -8.42
N PHE A 275 8.60 0.57 -8.64
CA PHE A 275 8.32 -0.43 -7.62
C PHE A 275 9.60 -1.20 -7.29
N LEU A 276 9.96 -1.27 -6.00
CA LEU A 276 11.09 -2.04 -5.51
C LEU A 276 10.59 -3.14 -4.58
N SER A 277 11.14 -4.34 -4.73
CA SER A 277 11.04 -5.40 -3.73
C SER A 277 12.30 -5.41 -2.89
N TYR A 278 12.15 -5.45 -1.57
CA TYR A 278 13.27 -5.45 -0.64
C TYR A 278 13.07 -6.51 0.45
N GLU A 279 13.99 -7.48 0.51
CA GLU A 279 13.93 -8.60 1.44
C GLU A 279 14.94 -8.41 2.58
N LEU A 280 14.47 -8.03 3.77
CA LEU A 280 15.32 -7.81 4.94
C LEU A 280 15.89 -9.10 5.54
N SER A 281 15.12 -10.18 5.47
CA SER A 281 15.34 -11.36 6.32
C SER A 281 15.78 -12.62 5.57
N GLY A 282 15.66 -12.63 4.24
CA GLY A 282 15.82 -13.83 3.42
C GLY A 282 14.74 -14.89 3.68
N ARG A 283 13.65 -14.55 4.39
CA ARG A 283 12.58 -15.49 4.76
C ARG A 283 11.35 -15.37 3.85
N GLY A 284 11.49 -14.74 2.69
CA GLY A 284 10.42 -14.50 1.72
C GLY A 284 9.28 -13.65 2.30
N LYS A 285 9.63 -12.57 3.00
CA LYS A 285 8.71 -11.55 3.49
C LYS A 285 9.13 -10.20 2.94
N PRO A 286 9.01 -9.99 1.62
CA PRO A 286 9.53 -8.79 1.00
C PRO A 286 8.68 -7.59 1.41
N LEU A 287 9.34 -6.44 1.49
CA LEU A 287 8.71 -5.15 1.43
C LEU A 287 8.54 -4.77 -0.03
N ILE A 288 7.40 -4.20 -0.39
CA ILE A 288 7.20 -3.50 -1.66
C ILE A 288 7.22 -2.01 -1.36
N LEU A 289 8.12 -1.30 -2.03
CA LEU A 289 8.21 0.15 -1.97
C LEU A 289 7.77 0.69 -3.32
N ALA A 290 6.83 1.64 -3.34
CA ALA A 290 6.48 2.38 -4.54
C ALA A 290 6.93 3.83 -4.34
N TYR A 291 7.67 4.40 -5.29
CA TYR A 291 8.19 5.76 -5.16
C TYR A 291 8.30 6.47 -6.50
N THR A 292 8.26 7.80 -6.49
CA THR A 292 8.55 8.62 -7.69
C THR A 292 10.04 8.95 -7.74
N PRO A 293 10.77 8.56 -8.80
CA PRO A 293 12.22 8.76 -8.89
C PRO A 293 12.62 10.23 -9.04
N SER A 294 11.77 11.01 -9.69
CA SER A 294 11.87 12.47 -9.77
C SER A 294 10.75 13.12 -8.97
N GLU A 295 10.87 14.42 -8.71
CA GLU A 295 9.78 15.22 -8.18
C GLU A 295 8.69 15.34 -9.24
N PRO A 296 7.50 14.72 -9.06
CA PRO A 296 6.37 15.05 -9.91
C PRO A 296 5.89 16.47 -9.58
N LEU A 297 4.97 16.99 -10.39
CA LEU A 297 4.35 18.31 -10.20
C LEU A 297 3.68 18.50 -8.83
N TRP A 298 3.54 17.45 -8.03
CA TRP A 298 2.93 17.48 -6.70
C TRP A 298 3.79 16.87 -5.58
N GLY A 299 5.10 16.76 -5.80
CA GLY A 299 6.05 16.31 -4.78
C GLY A 299 6.17 14.78 -4.68
N HIS A 300 7.22 14.30 -4.01
CA HIS A 300 7.51 12.87 -4.03
C HIS A 300 6.44 12.03 -3.31
N GLU A 301 6.05 10.93 -3.95
CA GLU A 301 5.23 9.91 -3.32
C GLU A 301 6.09 8.73 -2.89
N ARG A 302 5.81 8.19 -1.70
CA ARG A 302 6.46 7.00 -1.14
C ARG A 302 5.43 6.14 -0.42
N TRP A 303 5.29 4.92 -0.90
CA TRP A 303 4.44 3.89 -0.33
C TRP A 303 5.27 2.69 0.09
N GLY A 304 4.88 2.04 1.18
CA GLY A 304 5.54 0.84 1.67
C GLY A 304 4.53 -0.19 2.16
N PHE A 305 4.66 -1.40 1.64
CA PHE A 305 3.79 -2.54 1.92
C PHE A 305 4.62 -3.73 2.38
N ALA A 306 4.22 -4.38 3.46
CA ALA A 306 4.80 -5.65 3.88
C ALA A 306 3.98 -6.78 3.26
N LEU A 307 4.62 -7.67 2.50
CA LEU A 307 3.93 -8.82 1.92
C LEU A 307 4.02 -10.03 2.85
N THR A 308 2.88 -10.72 2.98
CA THR A 308 2.76 -11.96 3.73
C THR A 308 1.83 -12.92 3.00
N ARG A 309 1.81 -14.19 3.42
CA ARG A 309 0.84 -15.19 2.90
C ARG A 309 -0.64 -14.83 3.12
N SER A 310 -0.93 -13.85 3.98
CA SER A 310 -2.29 -13.35 4.22
C SER A 310 -2.58 -12.06 3.45
N GLY A 311 -1.67 -11.61 2.59
CA GLY A 311 -1.83 -10.43 1.76
C GLY A 311 -0.90 -9.27 2.13
N PRO A 312 -1.03 -8.16 1.40
CA PRO A 312 -0.25 -6.95 1.62
C PRO A 312 -0.74 -6.18 2.85
N ARG A 313 0.19 -5.52 3.55
CA ARG A 313 -0.14 -4.59 4.64
C ARG A 313 0.61 -3.28 4.46
N LEU A 314 -0.12 -2.18 4.31
CA LEU A 314 0.44 -0.83 4.29
C LEU A 314 1.15 -0.53 5.61
N PHE A 315 2.42 -0.13 5.55
CA PHE A 315 3.19 0.35 6.71
C PHE A 315 3.73 1.77 6.52
N LEU A 316 3.79 2.23 5.27
CA LEU A 316 4.21 3.59 4.92
C LEU A 316 3.26 4.12 3.85
N SER A 317 2.68 5.27 4.14
CA SER A 317 1.86 6.05 3.22
C SER A 317 2.30 7.49 3.38
N ASP A 318 3.18 7.93 2.51
CA ASP A 318 3.67 9.28 2.50
C ASP A 318 3.48 9.88 1.11
N ALA A 319 2.47 10.73 1.01
CA ALA A 319 2.33 11.69 -0.07
C ALA A 319 2.55 13.05 0.59
N MET A 320 3.78 13.57 0.52
CA MET A 320 4.04 14.91 1.02
C MET A 320 3.38 15.89 0.05
N ASP A 321 2.21 16.42 0.41
CA ASP A 321 1.43 17.35 -0.41
C ASP A 321 2.28 18.57 -0.80
N ILE A 322 2.40 18.85 -2.10
CA ILE A 322 3.16 19.99 -2.63
C ILE A 322 2.67 21.35 -2.15
N ARG A 323 1.36 21.48 -1.85
CA ARG A 323 0.82 22.71 -1.26
C ARG A 323 1.45 22.97 0.10
N CYS A 324 2.00 21.91 0.71
CA CYS A 324 2.70 21.95 1.97
C CYS A 324 4.25 21.99 1.77
N ARG A 325 4.74 22.33 0.55
CA ARG A 325 6.18 22.40 0.21
C ARG A 325 6.69 23.79 -0.18
N GLU A 326 5.88 24.69 -0.74
CA GLU A 326 6.33 26.01 -1.25
C GLU A 326 6.92 26.98 -0.20
N SER A 327 7.11 26.56 1.05
CA SER A 327 7.75 27.35 2.11
C SER A 327 9.01 26.72 2.71
N PHE A 328 9.63 25.75 2.04
CA PHE A 328 10.90 25.13 2.48
C PHE A 328 12.11 25.70 1.74
#